data_AF-F9WMK9-F1
#
_entry.id   AF-F9WMK9-F1
#
_cell.length_a   1.000
_cell.length_b   1.000
_cell.length_c   1.000
_cell.angle_alpha   90.00
_cell.angle_beta   90.00
_cell.angle_gamma   90.00
#
_symmetry.space_group_name_H-M   'P 1'
#
loop_
_entity.id
_entity.type
_entity.pdbx_description
1 polymer ?
#
loop_
_entity_poly.entity_id
_entity_poly.type
_entity_poly.pdbx_seq_one_letter_code
_entity_poly.pdbx_strand_id
1 'polypeptide(L)'
;MMNSHENCMKYSPGVLLGNWYEDMRVREDKVKFYRNQTCASGDMQATAASDASCITDNTCLGEWGDVVILGQPLQLINVASEAALALDPKWPLSYTSPHQCLVTAADTARPQIRTTRVLHKANDEDNIAYKEQLKEGDILHFGQHIRIANEDLHPGEFFYLHSSIRDLGHVGSQPLIASQGACKDNIFVVAKPGERRVDIRGGGPVHIGEPFVLYHAATSQPARCTMKPQKTSLGFELEVNCSFAGDNFSRSIAAVTNHPENLFVIGTETRRARTNLTVASLRSRTERC
;
A
#
# COMPACT_ATOMS: atom_id res chain seq x y z
N MET A 1 -22.90 -3.95 -67.96
CA MET A 1 -22.34 -2.61 -67.68
C MET A 1 -21.58 -2.70 -66.37
N MET A 2 -20.25 -2.66 -66.42
CA MET A 2 -19.38 -2.65 -65.23
C MET A 2 -19.31 -1.20 -64.71
N ASN A 3 -19.86 -0.93 -63.53
CA ASN A 3 -19.62 0.33 -62.83
C ASN A 3 -18.29 0.21 -62.08
N SER A 4 -17.23 0.76 -62.66
CA SER A 4 -15.98 1.05 -61.98
C SER A 4 -16.23 2.13 -60.93
N HIS A 5 -16.39 1.74 -59.67
CA HIS A 5 -16.26 2.65 -58.54
C HIS A 5 -14.79 3.07 -58.43
N GLU A 6 -14.39 4.08 -59.21
CA GLU A 6 -13.12 4.76 -59.00
C GLU A 6 -13.11 5.34 -57.58
N ASN A 7 -12.11 4.96 -56.79
CA ASN A 7 -11.87 5.55 -55.47
C ASN A 7 -11.69 7.06 -55.64
N CYS A 8 -12.68 7.86 -55.26
CA CYS A 8 -12.53 9.32 -55.22
C CYS A 8 -11.31 9.66 -54.36
N MET A 9 -10.39 10.45 -54.93
CA MET A 9 -9.20 10.91 -54.22
C MET A 9 -9.60 11.63 -52.93
N LYS A 10 -8.99 11.24 -51.80
CA LYS A 10 -9.19 11.91 -50.51
C LYS A 10 -8.29 13.13 -50.45
N TYR A 11 -8.88 14.29 -50.22
CA TYR A 11 -8.16 15.56 -50.13
C TYR A 11 -7.84 15.92 -48.68
N SER A 12 -6.76 16.68 -48.48
CA SER A 12 -6.36 17.15 -47.16
C SER A 12 -7.37 18.16 -46.59
N PRO A 13 -7.51 18.29 -45.25
CA PRO A 13 -8.52 19.13 -44.59
C PRO A 13 -8.50 20.64 -44.92
N GLY A 14 -7.47 21.14 -45.61
CA GLY A 14 -7.37 22.53 -46.07
C GLY A 14 -7.90 22.77 -47.49
N VAL A 15 -8.35 21.72 -48.18
CA VAL A 15 -8.86 21.80 -49.55
C VAL A 15 -10.39 21.75 -49.51
N LEU A 16 -11.04 22.78 -50.07
CA LEU A 16 -12.49 22.96 -50.03
C LEU A 16 -13.21 22.13 -51.12
N LEU A 17 -13.06 20.81 -51.06
CA LEU A 17 -13.61 19.86 -52.02
C LEU A 17 -14.45 18.79 -51.30
N GLY A 18 -15.59 18.42 -51.89
CA GLY A 18 -16.50 17.42 -51.30
C GLY A 18 -17.20 17.92 -50.04
N ASN A 19 -17.33 17.04 -49.03
CA ASN A 19 -17.99 17.30 -47.73
C ASN A 19 -17.08 18.06 -46.74
N TRP A 20 -16.13 18.85 -47.23
CA TRP A 20 -15.11 19.54 -46.41
C TRP A 20 -15.70 20.35 -45.25
N TYR A 21 -16.87 20.95 -45.43
CA TYR A 21 -17.55 21.74 -44.40
C TYR A 21 -18.01 20.86 -43.23
N GLU A 22 -18.58 19.69 -43.50
CA GLU A 22 -18.98 18.71 -42.49
C GLU A 22 -17.76 18.18 -41.73
N ASP A 23 -16.67 17.87 -42.45
CA ASP A 23 -15.42 17.41 -41.85
C ASP A 23 -14.77 18.50 -40.97
N MET A 24 -14.89 19.78 -41.35
CA MET A 24 -14.47 20.92 -40.54
C MET A 24 -15.33 21.06 -39.28
N ARG A 25 -16.65 20.94 -39.37
CA ARG A 25 -17.56 21.01 -38.22
C ARG A 25 -17.32 19.89 -37.21
N VAL A 26 -17.18 18.65 -37.67
CA VAL A 26 -16.87 17.50 -36.80
C VAL A 26 -15.54 17.71 -36.07
N ARG A 27 -14.55 18.33 -36.73
CA ARG A 27 -13.27 18.64 -36.09
C ARG A 27 -13.38 19.77 -35.07
N GLU A 28 -14.10 20.84 -35.39
CA GLU A 28 -14.39 21.92 -34.44
C GLU A 28 -15.10 21.38 -33.20
N ASP A 29 -16.08 20.51 -33.37
CA ASP A 29 -16.82 19.90 -32.26
C ASP A 29 -15.95 18.95 -31.45
N LYS A 30 -15.07 18.16 -32.09
CA LYS A 30 -14.05 17.37 -31.38
C LYS A 30 -13.11 18.27 -30.59
N VAL A 31 -12.61 19.35 -31.17
CA VAL A 31 -11.70 20.29 -30.47
C VAL A 31 -12.42 20.99 -29.32
N LYS A 32 -13.67 21.42 -29.50
CA LYS A 32 -14.50 21.99 -28.42
C LYS A 32 -14.78 20.96 -27.34
N PHE A 33 -15.08 19.72 -27.71
CA PHE A 33 -15.26 18.61 -26.76
C PHE A 33 -13.98 18.36 -25.97
N TYR A 34 -12.83 18.24 -26.63
CA TYR A 34 -11.55 18.07 -25.97
C TYR A 34 -11.21 19.26 -25.09
N ARG A 35 -11.44 20.50 -25.54
CA ARG A 35 -11.18 21.73 -24.77
C ARG A 35 -12.09 21.84 -23.55
N ASN A 36 -13.37 21.51 -23.70
CA ASN A 36 -14.31 21.48 -22.59
C ASN A 36 -13.96 20.36 -21.60
N GLN A 37 -13.51 19.20 -22.10
CA GLN A 37 -13.01 18.10 -21.28
C GLN A 37 -11.67 18.46 -20.62
N THR A 38 -10.74 19.18 -21.27
CA THR A 38 -9.48 19.63 -20.64
C THR A 38 -9.67 20.83 -19.72
N CYS A 39 -10.70 21.66 -19.88
CA CYS A 39 -11.02 22.71 -18.91
C CYS A 39 -11.80 22.14 -17.72
N ALA A 40 -12.75 21.23 -17.93
CA ALA A 40 -13.51 20.57 -16.85
C ALA A 40 -12.70 19.48 -16.12
N SER A 41 -11.89 18.70 -16.83
CA SER A 41 -10.91 17.78 -16.25
C SER A 41 -9.59 18.47 -15.91
N GLY A 42 -9.30 19.68 -16.38
CA GLY A 42 -8.07 20.40 -16.01
C GLY A 42 -8.07 20.76 -14.54
N ASP A 43 -9.17 21.30 -14.03
CA ASP A 43 -9.31 21.57 -12.59
C ASP A 43 -9.39 20.27 -11.77
N MET A 44 -10.03 19.21 -12.26
CA MET A 44 -10.10 17.93 -11.53
C MET A 44 -8.82 17.08 -11.61
N GLN A 45 -8.12 17.05 -12.75
CA GLN A 45 -6.86 16.32 -12.93
C GLN A 45 -5.66 17.10 -12.41
N ALA A 46 -5.63 18.44 -12.46
CA ALA A 46 -4.56 19.21 -11.83
C ALA A 46 -4.65 19.11 -10.31
N THR A 47 -5.86 19.15 -9.73
CA THR A 47 -6.05 18.93 -8.29
C THR A 47 -5.78 17.47 -7.91
N ALA A 48 -6.25 16.49 -8.70
CA ALA A 48 -5.92 15.08 -8.48
C ALA A 48 -4.43 14.75 -8.74
N ALA A 49 -3.72 15.48 -9.58
CA ALA A 49 -2.27 15.35 -9.77
C ALA A 49 -1.50 16.03 -8.63
N SER A 50 -1.94 17.20 -8.16
CA SER A 50 -1.39 17.93 -7.00
C SER A 50 -1.55 17.12 -5.71
N ASP A 51 -2.70 16.51 -5.48
CA ASP A 51 -2.95 15.63 -4.34
C ASP A 51 -2.28 14.26 -4.51
N ALA A 52 -1.83 13.90 -5.72
CA ALA A 52 -1.08 12.66 -5.96
C ALA A 52 0.42 12.90 -5.76
N SER A 53 0.90 14.12 -6.04
CA SER A 53 2.27 14.50 -5.72
C SER A 53 2.52 14.48 -4.22
N CYS A 54 1.58 14.97 -3.39
CA CYS A 54 1.80 15.04 -1.94
C CYS A 54 1.96 13.66 -1.29
N ILE A 55 1.19 12.63 -1.69
CA ILE A 55 1.28 11.30 -1.07
C ILE A 55 2.58 10.55 -1.39
N THR A 56 3.26 10.95 -2.47
CA THR A 56 4.57 10.43 -2.88
C THR A 56 5.74 11.26 -2.37
N ASP A 57 5.46 12.38 -1.68
CA ASP A 57 6.50 13.20 -1.09
C ASP A 57 7.31 12.39 -0.09
N ASN A 58 8.62 12.65 -0.09
CA ASN A 58 9.53 11.99 0.80
C ASN A 58 9.25 12.42 2.24
N THR A 59 9.23 11.46 3.15
CA THR A 59 9.10 11.67 4.58
C THR A 59 10.41 11.30 5.25
N CYS A 60 10.76 12.01 6.32
CA CYS A 60 11.87 11.63 7.19
C CYS A 60 11.33 10.68 8.26
N LEU A 61 11.99 9.53 8.41
CA LEU A 61 11.77 8.67 9.56
C LEU A 61 12.59 9.22 10.74
N GLY A 62 12.09 9.04 11.96
CA GLY A 62 12.81 9.44 13.16
C GLY A 62 14.10 8.63 13.36
N GLU A 63 14.99 9.11 14.24
CA GLU A 63 16.11 8.30 14.71
C GLU A 63 15.57 7.16 15.58
N TRP A 64 15.94 5.93 15.23
CA TRP A 64 15.50 4.74 15.96
C TRP A 64 16.62 4.21 16.85
N GLY A 65 16.22 3.73 18.03
CA GLY A 65 17.08 2.92 18.87
C GLY A 65 17.14 1.46 18.40
N ASP A 66 17.50 0.57 19.31
CA ASP A 66 17.55 -0.88 19.05
C ASP A 66 16.15 -1.53 19.07
N VAL A 67 15.25 -0.95 19.88
CA VAL A 67 13.90 -1.47 20.13
C VAL A 67 12.85 -0.60 19.47
N VAL A 68 11.76 -1.22 19.01
CA VAL A 68 10.62 -0.54 18.40
C VAL A 68 9.80 0.21 19.44
N ILE A 69 9.67 1.53 19.25
CA ILE A 69 8.83 2.40 20.08
C ILE A 69 7.51 2.70 19.36
N LEU A 70 6.40 2.47 20.06
CA LEU A 70 5.05 2.80 19.61
C LEU A 70 4.89 4.32 19.45
N GLY A 71 4.05 4.74 18.50
CA GLY A 71 3.81 6.16 18.21
C GLY A 71 4.89 6.83 17.35
N GLN A 72 5.99 6.14 17.01
CA GLN A 72 7.00 6.65 16.09
C GLN A 72 6.70 6.28 14.62
N PRO A 73 6.99 7.18 13.65
CA PRO A 73 6.86 6.88 12.24
C PRO A 73 7.93 5.88 11.77
N LEU A 74 7.47 4.83 11.10
CA LEU A 74 8.28 3.73 10.60
C LEU A 74 7.79 3.17 9.26
N GLN A 75 8.56 2.27 8.64
CA GLN A 75 8.07 1.48 7.51
C GLN A 75 7.97 0.00 7.89
N LEU A 76 6.91 -0.63 7.41
CA LEU A 76 6.71 -2.07 7.49
C LEU A 76 7.12 -2.69 6.16
N ILE A 77 8.25 -3.38 6.13
CA ILE A 77 8.81 -3.98 4.93
C ILE A 77 8.54 -5.47 4.96
N ASN A 78 7.96 -6.02 3.89
CA ASN A 78 7.76 -7.46 3.79
C ASN A 78 9.09 -8.18 3.50
N VAL A 79 9.32 -9.33 4.13
CA VAL A 79 10.59 -10.06 3.98
C VAL A 79 10.74 -10.74 2.61
N ALA A 80 9.66 -11.25 2.01
CA ALA A 80 9.74 -11.91 0.70
C ALA A 80 9.92 -10.90 -0.44
N SER A 81 9.11 -9.84 -0.45
CA SER A 81 9.13 -8.86 -1.55
C SER A 81 10.09 -7.71 -1.33
N GLU A 82 10.54 -7.49 -0.09
CA GLU A 82 11.38 -6.37 0.34
C GLU A 82 10.76 -5.00 0.00
N ALA A 83 9.44 -4.97 -0.20
CA ALA A 83 8.65 -3.81 -0.49
C ALA A 83 7.97 -3.30 0.80
N ALA A 84 7.83 -1.98 0.90
CA ALA A 84 7.19 -1.31 2.02
C ALA A 84 5.67 -1.30 1.86
N LEU A 85 4.95 -1.53 2.95
CA LEU A 85 3.50 -1.43 2.96
C LEU A 85 3.05 -0.01 2.59
N ALA A 86 2.20 0.13 1.59
CA ALA A 86 1.79 1.39 1.00
C ALA A 86 0.26 1.54 0.95
N LEU A 87 -0.22 2.78 0.96
CA LEU A 87 -1.63 3.11 0.74
C LEU A 87 -1.82 3.71 -0.65
N ASP A 88 -2.91 3.34 -1.29
CA ASP A 88 -3.40 4.00 -2.49
C ASP A 88 -4.80 4.60 -2.20
N PRO A 89 -4.86 5.91 -1.89
CA PRO A 89 -6.14 6.59 -1.62
C PRO A 89 -6.97 6.84 -2.87
N LYS A 90 -6.39 6.70 -4.07
CA LYS A 90 -7.03 7.01 -5.36
C LYS A 90 -7.43 5.75 -6.12
N TRP A 91 -7.52 4.63 -5.42
CA TRP A 91 -7.83 3.35 -6.03
C TRP A 91 -9.24 3.38 -6.67
N PRO A 92 -9.38 3.16 -7.99
CA PRO A 92 -10.59 3.50 -8.74
C PRO A 92 -11.69 2.41 -8.67
N LEU A 93 -11.81 1.67 -7.57
CA LEU A 93 -12.92 0.72 -7.43
C LEU A 93 -14.21 1.45 -7.04
N SER A 94 -15.25 1.28 -7.84
CA SER A 94 -16.60 1.84 -7.62
C SER A 94 -17.31 1.38 -6.33
N TYR A 95 -16.64 0.59 -5.48
CA TYR A 95 -17.19 -0.04 -4.27
C TYR A 95 -16.40 0.28 -2.99
N THR A 96 -15.29 1.00 -3.05
CA THR A 96 -14.61 1.47 -1.84
C THR A 96 -15.34 2.68 -1.31
N SER A 97 -15.82 2.61 -0.07
CA SER A 97 -16.40 3.78 0.60
C SER A 97 -15.35 4.90 0.67
N PRO A 98 -15.76 6.19 0.73
CA PRO A 98 -14.81 7.32 0.78
C PRO A 98 -13.86 7.27 1.98
N HIS A 99 -14.12 6.38 2.94
CA HIS A 99 -13.35 6.15 4.15
C HIS A 99 -12.37 4.98 4.02
N GLN A 100 -12.15 4.43 2.82
CA GLN A 100 -11.31 3.25 2.59
C GLN A 100 -10.26 3.49 1.49
N CYS A 101 -9.07 2.94 1.69
CA CYS A 101 -7.98 2.95 0.74
C CYS A 101 -7.45 1.54 0.47
N LEU A 102 -6.94 1.31 -0.73
CA LEU A 102 -6.26 0.05 -1.04
C LEU A 102 -4.92 0.00 -0.29
N VAL A 103 -4.57 -1.18 0.23
CA VAL A 103 -3.25 -1.47 0.79
C VAL A 103 -2.49 -2.35 -0.18
N THR A 104 -1.25 -1.97 -0.46
CA THR A 104 -0.34 -2.67 -1.36
C THR A 104 1.06 -2.73 -0.74
N ALA A 105 1.99 -3.43 -1.38
CA ALA A 105 3.41 -3.28 -1.05
C ALA A 105 4.12 -2.62 -2.23
N ALA A 106 4.76 -1.49 -1.94
CA ALA A 106 5.44 -0.63 -2.90
C ALA A 106 6.94 -0.66 -2.68
N ASP A 107 7.66 -0.75 -3.79
CA ASP A 107 9.11 -0.63 -3.82
C ASP A 107 9.47 0.85 -3.91
N THR A 108 9.78 1.48 -2.77
CA THR A 108 10.12 2.90 -2.70
C THR A 108 11.58 3.12 -2.36
N ALA A 109 12.25 4.01 -3.10
CA ALA A 109 13.65 4.34 -2.89
C ALA A 109 13.92 5.12 -1.58
N ARG A 110 12.89 5.82 -1.10
CA ARG A 110 12.89 6.58 0.15
C ARG A 110 11.54 6.38 0.84
N PRO A 111 11.47 6.62 2.16
CA PRO A 111 10.19 6.70 2.85
C PRO A 111 9.33 7.80 2.25
N GLN A 112 8.08 7.47 1.96
CA GLN A 112 7.05 8.38 1.45
C GLN A 112 5.88 8.43 2.41
N ILE A 113 5.10 9.51 2.39
CA ILE A 113 3.89 9.69 3.23
C ILE A 113 3.02 8.43 3.21
N ARG A 114 2.70 7.89 2.03
CA ARG A 114 1.83 6.71 1.88
C ARG A 114 2.42 5.40 2.40
N THR A 115 3.75 5.32 2.57
CA THR A 115 4.47 4.14 3.07
C THR A 115 4.81 4.22 4.56
N THR A 116 4.77 5.42 5.12
CA THR A 116 4.97 5.65 6.55
C THR A 116 3.81 5.08 7.34
N ARG A 117 4.13 4.42 8.44
CA ARG A 117 3.19 3.81 9.38
C ARG A 117 3.54 4.22 10.79
N VAL A 118 2.52 4.34 11.63
CA VAL A 118 2.67 4.54 13.07
C VAL A 118 1.96 3.40 13.77
N LEU A 119 2.65 2.76 14.72
CA LEU A 119 2.08 1.66 15.50
C LEU A 119 1.47 2.24 16.77
N HIS A 120 0.16 2.07 16.93
CA HIS A 120 -0.56 2.50 18.12
C HIS A 120 -0.94 1.29 18.97
N LYS A 121 -0.95 1.48 20.28
CA LYS A 121 -1.47 0.47 21.20
C LYS A 121 -2.99 0.33 21.02
N ALA A 122 -3.47 -0.90 20.92
CA ALA A 122 -4.91 -1.16 21.00
C ALA A 122 -5.43 -0.90 22.43
N ASN A 123 -6.64 -0.35 22.54
CA ASN A 123 -7.28 -0.15 23.85
C ASN A 123 -8.08 -1.40 24.21
N ASP A 124 -7.40 -2.48 24.62
CA ASP A 124 -8.00 -3.74 25.03
C ASP A 124 -7.35 -4.32 26.30
N GLU A 125 -7.98 -5.36 26.85
CA GLU A 125 -7.56 -5.99 28.11
C GLU A 125 -6.19 -6.65 28.00
N ASP A 126 -5.86 -7.26 26.85
CA ASP A 126 -4.57 -7.91 26.63
C ASP A 126 -3.41 -6.90 26.75
N ASN A 127 -3.63 -5.65 26.34
CA ASN A 127 -2.65 -4.57 26.46
C ASN A 127 -2.55 -3.91 27.84
N ILE A 128 -3.57 -4.05 28.69
CA ILE A 128 -3.52 -3.57 30.08
C ILE A 128 -2.42 -4.31 30.84
N ALA A 129 -2.30 -5.63 30.63
CA ALA A 129 -1.28 -6.45 31.27
C ALA A 129 0.15 -5.92 31.01
N TYR A 130 0.49 -5.52 29.78
CA TYR A 130 1.81 -4.98 29.47
C TYR A 130 2.06 -3.61 30.14
N LYS A 131 1.01 -2.79 30.31
CA LYS A 131 1.15 -1.49 30.99
C LYS A 131 1.38 -1.65 32.49
N GLU A 132 0.66 -2.57 33.12
CA GLU A 132 0.68 -2.77 34.57
C GLU A 132 1.86 -3.64 35.04
N GLN A 133 2.24 -4.66 34.27
CA GLN A 133 3.26 -5.64 34.68
C GLN A 133 4.68 -5.22 34.28
N LEU A 134 4.90 -4.72 33.06
CA LEU A 134 6.24 -4.43 32.55
C LEU A 134 6.69 -2.98 32.80
N LYS A 135 5.77 -2.04 33.04
CA LYS A 135 6.04 -0.59 33.24
C LYS A 135 6.83 0.08 32.10
N GLU A 136 6.99 -0.60 30.97
CA GLU A 136 7.60 -0.09 29.74
C GLU A 136 6.47 0.39 28.83
N GLY A 137 6.09 1.66 28.96
CA GLY A 137 4.81 2.17 28.46
C GLY A 137 4.62 2.05 26.95
N ASP A 138 5.67 2.36 26.19
CA ASP A 138 5.57 2.57 24.74
C ASP A 138 6.45 1.62 23.92
N ILE A 139 7.03 0.57 24.54
CA ILE A 139 7.83 -0.41 23.83
C ILE A 139 6.92 -1.49 23.21
N LEU A 140 7.12 -1.78 21.93
CA LEU A 140 6.44 -2.87 21.25
C LEU A 140 6.99 -4.22 21.75
N HIS A 141 6.10 -5.08 22.21
CA HIS A 141 6.42 -6.44 22.63
C HIS A 141 5.71 -7.47 21.76
N PHE A 142 6.31 -8.66 21.64
CA PHE A 142 5.62 -9.80 21.06
C PHE A 142 4.38 -10.12 21.88
N GLY A 143 3.26 -10.21 21.17
CA GLY A 143 1.93 -10.45 21.70
C GLY A 143 1.13 -9.28 22.18
N GLN A 144 1.65 -8.08 21.98
CA GLN A 144 0.82 -6.89 22.09
C GLN A 144 -0.15 -6.79 20.92
N HIS A 145 -1.32 -6.24 21.23
CA HIS A 145 -2.31 -5.87 20.25
C HIS A 145 -2.05 -4.44 19.78
N ILE A 146 -1.95 -4.23 18.48
CA ILE A 146 -1.63 -2.94 17.90
C ILE A 146 -2.62 -2.55 16.82
N ARG A 147 -2.70 -1.25 16.57
CA ARG A 147 -3.29 -0.69 15.36
C ARG A 147 -2.16 -0.11 14.53
N ILE A 148 -2.25 -0.29 13.22
CA ILE A 148 -1.24 0.20 12.29
C ILE A 148 -1.87 1.34 11.51
N ALA A 149 -1.43 2.56 11.78
CA ALA A 149 -2.00 3.78 11.25
C ALA A 149 -1.10 4.40 10.17
N ASN A 150 -1.70 5.21 9.31
CA ASN A 150 -1.04 6.30 8.60
C ASN A 150 -1.67 7.61 9.07
N GLU A 151 -0.86 8.47 9.68
CA GLU A 151 -1.30 9.74 10.27
C GLU A 151 -1.24 10.91 9.26
N ASP A 152 -0.34 10.83 8.29
CA ASP A 152 -0.02 11.93 7.39
C ASP A 152 -0.85 11.94 6.10
N LEU A 153 -1.61 10.87 5.81
CA LEU A 153 -2.39 10.77 4.57
C LEU A 153 -3.59 11.73 4.54
N HIS A 154 -4.15 12.07 5.70
CA HIS A 154 -5.34 12.92 5.77
C HIS A 154 -5.34 13.79 7.02
N PRO A 155 -5.60 15.10 6.91
CA PRO A 155 -5.42 16.06 8.01
C PRO A 155 -6.44 15.92 9.14
N GLY A 156 -7.56 15.23 8.92
CA GLY A 156 -8.66 15.13 9.89
C GLY A 156 -8.75 13.80 10.64
N GLU A 157 -8.20 12.72 10.10
CA GLU A 157 -8.35 11.38 10.69
C GLU A 157 -7.30 10.41 10.14
N PHE A 158 -6.90 9.45 10.98
CA PHE A 158 -5.92 8.42 10.62
C PHE A 158 -6.55 7.28 9.83
N PHE A 159 -5.77 6.75 8.89
CA PHE A 159 -6.12 5.52 8.18
C PHE A 159 -5.49 4.33 8.87
N TYR A 160 -6.31 3.43 9.41
CA TYR A 160 -5.85 2.21 10.05
C TYR A 160 -5.93 1.03 9.09
N LEU A 161 -4.94 0.14 9.13
CA LEU A 161 -5.09 -1.17 8.50
C LEU A 161 -6.35 -1.85 9.02
N HIS A 162 -7.11 -2.41 8.10
CA HIS A 162 -8.43 -2.97 8.32
C HIS A 162 -8.55 -4.26 7.55
N SER A 163 -8.95 -5.31 8.25
CA SER A 163 -9.41 -6.53 7.62
C SER A 163 -10.69 -6.95 8.30
N SER A 164 -11.70 -7.33 7.54
CA SER A 164 -12.97 -7.77 8.09
C SER A 164 -13.39 -9.09 7.47
N ILE A 165 -14.27 -9.79 8.16
CA ILE A 165 -14.96 -10.96 7.64
C ILE A 165 -16.01 -10.45 6.64
N ARG A 166 -15.60 -10.02 5.44
CA ARG A 166 -16.54 -9.71 4.36
C ARG A 166 -16.65 -10.87 3.39
N ASP A 167 -17.90 -11.32 3.26
CA ASP A 167 -18.57 -12.20 2.32
C ASP A 167 -17.95 -13.56 1.96
N LEU A 168 -18.69 -14.58 2.40
CA LEU A 168 -18.74 -15.95 1.90
C LEU A 168 -18.62 -16.02 0.36
N GLY A 169 -17.41 -16.13 -0.19
CA GLY A 169 -17.23 -16.25 -1.64
C GLY A 169 -15.79 -16.40 -2.12
N HIS A 170 -14.81 -15.88 -1.38
CA HIS A 170 -13.40 -16.11 -1.66
C HIS A 170 -12.77 -17.03 -0.61
N VAL A 171 -12.47 -18.25 -1.05
CA VAL A 171 -11.88 -19.30 -0.21
C VAL A 171 -10.49 -18.85 0.23
N GLY A 172 -10.34 -18.52 1.51
CA GLY A 172 -9.05 -18.47 2.21
C GLY A 172 -8.23 -17.17 2.17
N SER A 173 -8.72 -16.10 1.53
CA SER A 173 -8.04 -14.79 1.51
C SER A 173 -9.00 -13.65 1.86
N GLN A 174 -8.65 -12.86 2.87
CA GLN A 174 -9.37 -11.67 3.30
C GLN A 174 -8.70 -10.42 2.74
N PRO A 175 -9.45 -9.43 2.24
CA PRO A 175 -8.85 -8.17 1.82
C PRO A 175 -8.19 -7.49 3.03
N LEU A 176 -6.99 -6.94 2.79
CA LEU A 176 -6.39 -5.97 3.69
C LEU A 176 -6.51 -4.60 3.03
N ILE A 177 -7.26 -3.71 3.66
CA ILE A 177 -7.48 -2.33 3.21
C ILE A 177 -7.07 -1.39 4.35
N ALA A 178 -7.10 -0.09 4.11
CA ALA A 178 -7.02 0.89 5.18
C ALA A 178 -8.37 1.58 5.31
N SER A 179 -8.82 1.86 6.53
CA SER A 179 -10.07 2.55 6.81
C SER A 179 -9.88 3.69 7.81
N GLN A 180 -10.63 4.76 7.63
CA GLN A 180 -10.81 5.78 8.67
C GLN A 180 -11.65 5.23 9.82
N GLY A 181 -11.39 5.72 11.03
CA GLY A 181 -12.07 5.29 12.25
C GLY A 181 -11.46 4.03 12.86
N ALA A 182 -11.02 4.13 14.12
CA ALA A 182 -10.53 2.97 14.86
C ALA A 182 -11.67 2.05 15.30
N CYS A 183 -11.58 0.77 14.94
CA CYS A 183 -12.53 -0.27 15.33
C CYS A 183 -11.80 -1.58 15.70
N LYS A 184 -12.57 -2.64 16.00
CA LYS A 184 -12.02 -3.96 16.38
C LYS A 184 -11.33 -4.68 15.23
N ASP A 185 -11.79 -4.43 14.00
CA ASP A 185 -11.22 -4.99 12.76
C ASP A 185 -9.91 -4.31 12.33
N ASN A 186 -9.43 -3.34 13.13
CA ASN A 186 -8.13 -2.70 12.93
C ASN A 186 -7.03 -3.25 13.87
N ILE A 187 -7.35 -4.26 14.67
CA ILE A 187 -6.43 -4.78 15.69
C ILE A 187 -5.63 -5.94 15.12
N PHE A 188 -4.31 -5.84 15.22
CA PHE A 188 -3.35 -6.86 14.83
C PHE A 188 -2.51 -7.29 16.04
N VAL A 189 -2.15 -8.56 16.09
CA VAL A 189 -1.30 -9.15 17.12
C VAL A 189 0.08 -9.38 16.51
N VAL A 190 1.11 -8.86 17.17
CA VAL A 190 2.50 -9.09 16.77
C VAL A 190 2.95 -10.44 17.30
N ALA A 191 3.45 -11.31 16.43
CA ALA A 191 3.91 -12.65 16.81
C ALA A 191 5.34 -12.89 16.34
N LYS A 192 6.09 -13.65 17.14
CA LYS A 192 7.43 -14.07 16.76
C LYS A 192 7.37 -15.19 15.71
N PRO A 193 8.27 -15.20 14.72
CA PRO A 193 8.41 -16.32 13.80
C PRO A 193 8.65 -17.64 14.55
N GLY A 194 7.96 -18.70 14.16
CA GLY A 194 8.03 -20.01 14.81
C GLY A 194 7.18 -20.19 16.09
N GLU A 195 6.65 -19.12 16.69
CA GLU A 195 5.79 -19.23 17.88
C GLU A 195 4.34 -19.53 17.52
N ARG A 196 3.62 -20.20 18.44
CA ARG A 196 2.18 -20.50 18.26
C ARG A 196 1.35 -19.36 18.84
N ARG A 197 0.20 -19.06 18.19
CA ARG A 197 -0.72 -18.00 18.63
C ARG A 197 -1.14 -18.09 20.10
N VAL A 198 -1.31 -19.30 20.62
CA VAL A 198 -1.76 -19.53 22.00
C VAL A 198 -0.67 -19.17 23.03
N ASP A 199 0.59 -19.12 22.59
CA ASP A 199 1.77 -18.88 23.42
C ASP A 199 2.25 -17.41 23.33
N ILE A 200 1.55 -16.57 22.58
CA ILE A 200 1.96 -15.19 22.27
C ILE A 200 1.94 -14.26 23.51
N ARG A 201 1.39 -14.66 24.66
CA ARG A 201 1.26 -13.76 25.82
C ARG A 201 2.60 -13.57 26.54
N GLY A 202 3.02 -12.31 26.68
CA GLY A 202 4.17 -11.92 27.51
C GLY A 202 5.52 -12.09 26.82
N GLY A 203 5.58 -11.92 25.51
CA GLY A 203 6.83 -11.96 24.76
C GLY A 203 7.71 -10.74 25.03
N GLY A 204 9.01 -10.87 24.72
CA GLY A 204 10.00 -9.81 24.89
C GLY A 204 9.82 -8.62 23.91
N PRO A 205 10.66 -7.58 24.04
CA PRO A 205 10.65 -6.44 23.14
C PRO A 205 11.00 -6.83 21.70
N VAL A 206 10.39 -6.15 20.73
CA VAL A 206 10.67 -6.34 19.30
C VAL A 206 11.80 -5.41 18.88
N HIS A 207 12.86 -5.95 18.28
CA HIS A 207 14.01 -5.17 17.83
C HIS A 207 13.84 -4.69 16.39
N ILE A 208 14.49 -3.58 16.05
CA ILE A 208 14.54 -3.07 14.67
C ILE A 208 15.22 -4.11 13.77
N GLY A 209 14.62 -4.39 12.61
CA GLY A 209 15.09 -5.43 11.69
C GLY A 209 14.76 -6.87 12.11
N GLU A 210 14.21 -7.10 13.31
CA GLU A 210 13.74 -8.42 13.72
C GLU A 210 12.44 -8.77 12.96
N PRO A 211 12.36 -9.96 12.32
CA PRO A 211 11.16 -10.36 11.61
C PRO A 211 10.02 -10.71 12.57
N PHE A 212 8.81 -10.32 12.22
CA PHE A 212 7.59 -10.65 12.95
C PHE A 212 6.40 -10.89 12.01
N VAL A 213 5.36 -11.54 12.55
CA VAL A 213 4.10 -11.82 11.87
C VAL A 213 3.03 -10.90 12.43
N LEU A 214 2.16 -10.40 11.56
CA LEU A 214 0.99 -9.59 11.94
C LEU A 214 -0.28 -10.41 11.78
N TYR A 215 -0.85 -10.91 12.87
CA TYR A 215 -2.12 -11.62 12.85
C TYR A 215 -3.28 -10.66 13.02
N HIS A 216 -4.26 -10.68 12.13
CA HIS A 216 -5.51 -9.99 12.40
C HIS A 216 -6.20 -10.62 13.63
N ALA A 217 -6.51 -9.80 14.63
CA ALA A 217 -6.94 -10.28 15.94
C ALA A 217 -8.24 -11.09 15.85
N ALA A 218 -9.22 -10.57 15.11
CA ALA A 218 -10.54 -11.19 14.99
C ALA A 218 -10.54 -12.47 14.16
N THR A 219 -9.76 -12.54 13.06
CA THR A 219 -9.84 -13.66 12.11
C THR A 219 -8.69 -14.64 12.22
N SER A 220 -7.64 -14.30 12.96
CA SER A 220 -6.41 -15.09 13.06
C SER A 220 -5.69 -15.33 11.75
N GLN A 221 -6.00 -14.55 10.72
CA GLN A 221 -5.31 -14.61 9.45
C GLN A 221 -4.11 -13.66 9.49
N PRO A 222 -2.92 -14.12 9.07
CA PRO A 222 -1.74 -13.26 9.01
C PRO A 222 -1.84 -12.31 7.83
N ALA A 223 -1.37 -11.08 7.98
CA ALA A 223 -1.07 -10.22 6.85
C ALA A 223 -0.02 -10.90 5.96
N ARG A 224 -0.19 -10.76 4.65
CA ARG A 224 0.64 -11.40 3.64
C ARG A 224 0.84 -10.44 2.49
N CYS A 225 2.09 -10.24 2.10
CA CYS A 225 2.41 -9.67 0.79
C CYS A 225 2.57 -10.82 -0.19
N THR A 226 1.69 -10.92 -1.17
CA THR A 226 1.85 -11.90 -2.25
C THR A 226 2.75 -11.31 -3.33
N MET A 227 3.43 -12.16 -4.10
CA MET A 227 4.20 -11.72 -5.27
C MET A 227 3.32 -11.43 -6.50
N LYS A 228 1.99 -11.34 -6.33
CA LYS A 228 1.05 -11.03 -7.41
C LYS A 228 1.02 -9.51 -7.67
N PRO A 229 1.06 -9.08 -8.93
CA PRO A 229 0.94 -7.67 -9.26
C PRO A 229 -0.49 -7.17 -9.01
N GLN A 230 -0.59 -6.07 -8.28
CA GLN A 230 -1.80 -5.32 -8.02
C GLN A 230 -1.69 -4.00 -8.77
N LYS A 231 -2.65 -3.72 -9.65
CA LYS A 231 -2.75 -2.39 -10.27
C LYS A 231 -3.06 -1.37 -9.17
N THR A 232 -2.52 -0.16 -9.27
CA THR A 232 -2.75 1.00 -8.39
C THR A 232 -2.92 2.27 -9.23
N SER A 233 -3.27 3.39 -8.60
CA SER A 233 -3.25 4.72 -9.23
C SER A 233 -1.84 5.17 -9.63
N LEU A 234 -0.79 4.58 -9.04
CA LEU A 234 0.62 4.90 -9.25
C LEU A 234 1.36 3.89 -10.15
N GLY A 235 0.67 2.85 -10.64
CA GLY A 235 1.24 1.84 -11.53
C GLY A 235 0.88 0.42 -11.12
N PHE A 236 1.88 -0.45 -11.07
CA PHE A 236 1.73 -1.83 -10.59
C PHE A 236 2.60 -2.02 -9.35
N GLU A 237 1.98 -2.49 -8.29
CA GLU A 237 2.58 -2.80 -6.99
C GLU A 237 2.28 -4.26 -6.64
N LEU A 238 2.53 -4.70 -5.41
CA LEU A 238 2.24 -6.06 -4.98
C LEU A 238 0.97 -6.12 -4.14
N GLU A 239 0.18 -7.18 -4.35
CA GLU A 239 -1.06 -7.45 -3.63
C GLU A 239 -0.76 -7.82 -2.18
N VAL A 240 -1.43 -7.12 -1.26
CA VAL A 240 -1.41 -7.44 0.17
C VAL A 240 -2.80 -7.85 0.63
N ASN A 241 -2.87 -8.95 1.36
CA ASN A 241 -4.11 -9.50 1.90
C ASN A 241 -3.86 -10.14 3.27
N CYS A 242 -4.92 -10.59 3.92
CA CYS A 242 -4.84 -11.45 5.08
C CYS A 242 -5.08 -12.88 4.61
N SER A 243 -4.02 -13.70 4.58
CA SER A 243 -4.10 -15.11 4.17
C SER A 243 -2.85 -15.88 4.58
N PHE A 244 -2.99 -17.20 4.70
CA PHE A 244 -1.86 -18.09 4.93
C PHE A 244 -1.06 -18.31 3.64
N ALA A 245 0.28 -18.23 3.70
CA ALA A 245 1.13 -18.55 2.56
C ALA A 245 1.35 -20.06 2.36
N GLY A 246 1.56 -20.45 1.09
CA GLY A 246 1.77 -21.84 0.65
C GLY A 246 0.53 -22.50 0.03
N ASP A 247 0.77 -23.51 -0.82
CA ASP A 247 -0.27 -24.30 -1.51
C ASP A 247 -0.88 -25.39 -0.61
N ASN A 248 -0.25 -25.65 0.53
CA ASN A 248 -0.74 -26.59 1.51
C ASN A 248 -1.61 -25.82 2.51
N PHE A 249 -2.92 -26.05 2.46
CA PHE A 249 -3.94 -25.67 3.46
C PHE A 249 -3.68 -26.24 4.87
N SER A 250 -2.43 -26.64 5.16
CA SER A 250 -1.97 -27.00 6.48
C SER A 250 -2.04 -25.76 7.35
N ARG A 251 -3.01 -25.74 8.25
CA ARG A 251 -3.08 -24.82 9.38
C ARG A 251 -1.92 -25.01 10.37
N SER A 252 -0.82 -25.68 9.98
CA SER A 252 0.36 -25.80 10.83
C SER A 252 0.97 -24.41 10.99
N ILE A 253 0.62 -23.77 12.11
CA ILE A 253 0.97 -22.41 12.49
C ILE A 253 2.48 -22.14 12.34
N ALA A 254 3.33 -23.14 12.58
CA ALA A 254 4.77 -23.06 12.40
C ALA A 254 5.24 -22.89 10.93
N ALA A 255 4.48 -23.36 9.95
CA ALA A 255 4.80 -23.15 8.54
C ALA A 255 4.46 -21.72 8.11
N VAL A 256 3.36 -21.19 8.66
CA VAL A 256 2.87 -19.83 8.40
C VAL A 256 3.81 -18.78 9.01
N THR A 257 4.19 -18.96 10.26
CA THR A 257 5.04 -17.99 10.97
C THR A 257 6.48 -17.96 10.47
N ASN A 258 6.88 -18.87 9.59
CA ASN A 258 8.20 -18.90 8.97
C ASN A 258 8.17 -18.59 7.46
N HIS A 259 6.99 -18.46 6.85
CA HIS A 259 6.90 -18.19 5.42
C HIS A 259 7.20 -16.70 5.16
N PRO A 260 8.18 -16.36 4.30
CA PRO A 260 8.67 -14.98 4.17
C PRO A 260 7.61 -13.99 3.67
N GLU A 261 6.61 -14.44 2.91
CA GLU A 261 5.49 -13.59 2.49
C GLU A 261 4.59 -13.13 3.64
N ASN A 262 4.59 -13.84 4.78
CA ASN A 262 3.85 -13.46 5.99
C ASN A 262 4.72 -12.69 7.00
N LEU A 263 6.01 -12.53 6.73
CA LEU A 263 6.95 -11.86 7.61
C LEU A 263 7.13 -10.40 7.22
N PHE A 264 7.19 -9.56 8.24
CA PHE A 264 7.51 -8.15 8.11
C PHE A 264 8.68 -7.80 9.03
N VAL A 265 9.44 -6.79 8.63
CA VAL A 265 10.49 -6.17 9.44
C VAL A 265 10.26 -4.67 9.47
N ILE A 266 10.69 -4.03 10.54
CA ILE A 266 10.77 -2.57 10.61
C ILE A 266 12.12 -2.14 10.05
N GLY A 267 12.11 -1.30 9.02
CA GLY A 267 13.31 -0.86 8.32
C GLY A 267 13.14 0.51 7.66
N THR A 268 14.25 1.12 7.27
CA THR A 268 14.30 2.48 6.70
C THR A 268 14.29 2.52 5.17
N GLU A 269 14.60 1.40 4.50
CA GLU A 269 14.80 1.34 3.05
C GLU A 269 14.50 -0.05 2.48
N THR A 270 13.90 -0.09 1.29
CA THR A 270 13.64 -1.31 0.50
C THR A 270 14.91 -1.80 -0.23
N ARG A 271 14.94 -3.06 -0.72
CA ARG A 271 16.16 -3.61 -1.36
C ARG A 271 16.55 -2.90 -2.66
N ARG A 272 15.59 -2.50 -3.52
CA ARG A 272 15.95 -1.77 -4.74
C ARG A 272 16.44 -0.36 -4.44
N ALA A 273 15.95 0.28 -3.37
CA ALA A 273 16.53 1.53 -2.86
C ALA A 273 18.04 1.35 -2.59
N ARG A 274 18.40 0.32 -1.82
CA ARG A 274 19.80 0.00 -1.48
C ARG A 274 20.64 -0.29 -2.72
N THR A 275 20.10 -1.05 -3.67
CA THR A 275 20.81 -1.41 -4.90
C THR A 275 21.02 -0.18 -5.79
N ASN A 276 20.00 0.67 -5.97
CA ASN A 276 20.09 1.88 -6.77
C ASN A 276 21.03 2.92 -6.17
N LEU A 277 21.05 3.08 -4.85
CA LEU A 277 22.02 3.93 -4.14
C LEU A 277 23.46 3.43 -4.35
N THR A 278 23.66 2.11 -4.29
CA THR A 278 24.96 1.49 -4.53
C THR A 278 25.43 1.72 -5.97
N VAL A 279 24.54 1.55 -6.96
CA VAL A 279 24.84 1.81 -8.39
C VAL A 279 25.10 3.28 -8.66
N ALA A 280 24.33 4.20 -8.08
CA ALA A 280 24.53 5.64 -8.23
C ALA A 280 25.86 6.11 -7.59
N SER A 281 26.18 5.59 -6.40
CA SER A 281 27.46 5.84 -5.72
C SER A 281 28.65 5.35 -6.54
N LEU A 282 28.56 4.15 -7.13
CA LEU A 282 29.58 3.60 -8.02
C LEU A 282 29.78 4.45 -9.28
N ARG A 283 28.69 4.92 -9.91
CA ARG A 283 28.77 5.82 -11.08
C ARG A 283 29.40 7.18 -10.77
N SER A 284 29.07 7.75 -9.62
CA SER A 284 29.66 9.03 -9.17
C SER A 284 31.16 8.96 -8.91
N ARG A 285 31.67 7.76 -8.58
CA ARG A 285 33.11 7.51 -8.39
C ARG A 285 33.84 7.31 -9.71
N THR A 286 33.21 6.68 -10.70
CA THR A 286 33.80 6.50 -12.04
C THR A 286 33.83 7.78 -12.88
N GLU A 287 32.99 8.77 -12.58
CA GLU A 287 33.00 10.09 -13.26
C GLU A 287 34.00 11.09 -12.64
N ARG A 288 34.67 10.73 -11.54
CA ARG A 288 35.71 11.55 -10.88
C ARG A 288 37.13 11.00 -11.05
N CYS A 289 37.33 10.05 -11.97
CA CYS A 289 38.65 9.54 -12.34
C CYS A 289 39.00 9.93 -13.78
#